data_AF-A0A916J8V3-F1
#
_entry.id   AF-A0A916J8V3-F1
#
_cell.length_a   1.000
_cell.length_b   1.000
_cell.length_c   1.000
_cell.angle_alpha   90.00
_cell.angle_beta   90.00
_cell.angle_gamma   90.00
#
_symmetry.space_group_name_H-M   'P 1'
#
loop_
_entity.id
_entity.type
_entity.pdbx_description
1 polymer ?
#
loop_
_entity_poly.entity_id
_entity_poly.type
_entity_poly.pdbx_seq_one_letter_code
_entity_poly.pdbx_strand_id
1 'polypeptide(L)'
;MVFRRFGRGYTLVRIGFVVEGYTERIILKSDGFREYLKEKNLQLIHEIIVAGSKDNLAPARITSYVQVLRDNGAEVIVVLRDLDDCLSIEEAKSKVISDTDIEKVIAVQAIESWFLADSKTLGDILNVPDFYFDMPEELVAPFEKLKELRMKYSGRGIGDKKVFARIMVSNGFSVQRAASHPNCPSAKYFLNKLESLAVN
;
A
#
# COMPACT_ATOMS: atom_id res chain seq x y z
N MET A 1 -23.04 -44.77 13.16
CA MET A 1 -22.24 -43.68 13.74
C MET A 1 -21.12 -43.37 12.76
N VAL A 2 -21.23 -42.29 11.98
CA VAL A 2 -20.21 -41.90 10.99
C VAL A 2 -19.85 -40.45 11.31
N PHE A 3 -18.68 -40.25 11.91
CA PHE A 3 -18.09 -38.93 12.06
C PHE A 3 -17.65 -38.44 10.68
N ARG A 4 -18.43 -37.55 10.08
CA ARG A 4 -17.96 -36.71 8.97
C ARG A 4 -16.97 -35.71 9.56
N ARG A 5 -15.68 -35.90 9.28
CA ARG A 5 -14.66 -34.85 9.45
C ARG A 5 -15.08 -33.67 8.58
N PHE A 6 -15.51 -32.57 9.20
CA PHE A 6 -15.63 -31.28 8.52
C PHE A 6 -14.23 -30.86 8.05
N GLY A 7 -14.12 -30.49 6.78
CA GLY A 7 -12.90 -29.94 6.22
C GLY A 7 -12.48 -28.69 7.00
N ARG A 8 -11.17 -28.49 7.16
CA ARG A 8 -10.61 -27.18 7.54
C ARG A 8 -11.13 -26.17 6.52
N GLY A 9 -12.11 -25.36 6.90
CA GLY A 9 -12.42 -24.14 6.16
C GLY A 9 -11.20 -23.25 6.27
N TYR A 10 -10.61 -22.86 5.14
CA TYR A 10 -9.61 -21.80 5.13
C TYR A 10 -10.33 -20.51 5.56
N THR A 11 -10.08 -20.07 6.79
CA THR A 11 -10.60 -18.79 7.27
C THR A 11 -9.77 -17.68 6.65
N LEU A 12 -10.43 -16.75 5.95
CA LEU A 12 -9.79 -15.55 5.45
C LEU A 12 -9.31 -14.72 6.65
N VAL A 13 -8.05 -14.29 6.65
CA VAL A 13 -7.52 -13.42 7.71
C VAL A 13 -8.02 -12.00 7.49
N ARG A 14 -8.73 -11.43 8.46
CA ARG A 14 -9.23 -10.05 8.37
C ARG A 14 -8.13 -9.04 8.68
N ILE A 15 -7.80 -8.20 7.70
CA ILE A 15 -6.72 -7.22 7.78
C ILE A 15 -7.27 -5.79 7.85
N GLY A 16 -6.81 -5.02 8.83
CA GLY A 16 -7.03 -3.58 8.95
C GLY A 16 -5.79 -2.77 8.57
N PHE A 17 -6.00 -1.57 8.03
CA PHE A 17 -4.90 -0.67 7.67
C PHE A 17 -5.02 0.68 8.37
N VAL A 18 -3.90 1.14 8.89
CA VAL A 18 -3.65 2.55 9.22
C VAL A 18 -2.64 3.08 8.22
N VAL A 19 -2.95 4.18 7.55
CA VAL A 19 -2.10 4.78 6.52
C VAL A 19 -1.86 6.24 6.82
N GLU A 20 -0.71 6.77 6.39
CA GLU A 20 -0.40 8.19 6.55
C GLU A 20 -1.33 9.09 5.72
N GLY A 21 -1.51 8.79 4.43
CA GLY A 21 -2.20 9.66 3.50
C GLY A 21 -3.42 9.05 2.80
N TYR A 22 -4.05 9.87 1.97
CA TYR A 22 -5.20 9.46 1.17
C TYR A 22 -4.81 8.67 -0.09
N THR A 23 -3.58 8.84 -0.58
CA THR A 23 -3.07 8.15 -1.77
C THR A 23 -3.03 6.64 -1.50
N GLU A 24 -2.51 6.24 -0.34
CA GLU A 24 -2.46 4.86 0.14
C GLU A 24 -3.87 4.29 0.23
N ARG A 25 -4.79 5.02 0.88
CA ARG A 25 -6.19 4.59 1.00
C ARG A 25 -6.86 4.36 -0.35
N ILE A 26 -6.58 5.20 -1.36
CA ILE A 26 -7.14 5.04 -2.71
C ILE A 26 -6.66 3.72 -3.33
N ILE A 27 -5.38 3.39 -3.21
CA ILE A 27 -4.83 2.12 -3.70
C ILE A 27 -5.41 0.94 -2.94
N LEU A 28 -5.40 0.99 -1.60
CA LEU A 28 -5.89 -0.11 -0.77
C LEU A 28 -7.39 -0.38 -0.94
N LYS A 29 -8.17 0.65 -1.32
CA LYS A 29 -9.61 0.50 -1.64
C LYS A 29 -9.88 0.05 -3.07
N SER A 30 -8.87 0.00 -3.94
CA SER A 30 -9.06 -0.41 -5.34
C SER A 30 -9.52 -1.86 -5.46
N ASP A 31 -10.33 -2.14 -6.48
CA ASP A 31 -10.81 -3.51 -6.73
C ASP A 31 -9.65 -4.46 -7.03
N GLY A 32 -8.67 -4.01 -7.82
CA GLY A 32 -7.47 -4.82 -8.11
C GLY A 32 -6.67 -5.20 -6.88
N PHE A 33 -6.57 -4.31 -5.87
CA PHE A 33 -5.91 -4.66 -4.61
C PHE A 33 -6.76 -5.59 -3.73
N ARG A 34 -8.09 -5.41 -3.73
CA ARG A 34 -9.01 -6.31 -3.00
C ARG A 34 -9.02 -7.72 -3.59
N GLU A 35 -8.98 -7.83 -4.90
CA GLU A 35 -8.83 -9.11 -5.62
C GLU A 35 -7.51 -9.78 -5.24
N TYR A 36 -6.40 -9.04 -5.26
CA TYR A 36 -5.11 -9.52 -4.79
C TYR A 36 -5.17 -10.09 -3.36
N LEU A 37 -5.75 -9.34 -2.41
CA LEU A 37 -5.87 -9.82 -1.03
C LEU A 37 -6.67 -11.13 -0.96
N LYS A 38 -7.78 -11.21 -1.70
CA LYS A 38 -8.63 -12.41 -1.74
C LYS A 38 -7.87 -13.63 -2.28
N GLU A 39 -7.06 -13.46 -3.33
CA GLU A 39 -6.19 -14.52 -3.87
C GLU A 39 -5.17 -15.03 -2.83
N LYS A 40 -4.79 -14.17 -1.88
CA LYS A 40 -3.90 -14.51 -0.76
C LYS A 40 -4.65 -14.92 0.50
N ASN A 41 -5.94 -15.25 0.44
CA ASN A 41 -6.76 -15.57 1.63
C ASN A 41 -6.77 -14.46 2.70
N LEU A 42 -6.61 -13.21 2.28
CA LEU A 42 -6.73 -12.02 3.13
C LEU A 42 -8.03 -11.30 2.80
N GLN A 43 -8.64 -10.69 3.81
CA GLN A 43 -9.84 -9.89 3.65
C GLN A 43 -9.66 -8.52 4.30
N LEU A 44 -9.65 -7.47 3.47
CA LEU A 44 -9.68 -6.10 3.95
C LEU A 44 -10.97 -5.82 4.73
N ILE A 45 -10.87 -5.39 5.98
CA ILE A 45 -12.03 -4.88 6.72
C ILE A 45 -12.52 -3.57 6.10
N HIS A 46 -13.77 -3.19 6.34
CA HIS A 46 -14.35 -2.02 5.67
C HIS A 46 -13.56 -0.72 5.92
N GLU A 47 -13.02 -0.56 7.13
CA GLU A 47 -12.36 0.66 7.56
C GLU A 47 -10.86 0.68 7.20
N ILE A 48 -10.41 1.80 6.64
CA ILE A 48 -9.00 2.13 6.46
C ILE A 48 -8.82 3.51 7.06
N ILE A 49 -8.03 3.58 8.13
CA ILE A 49 -7.82 4.81 8.88
C ILE A 49 -6.70 5.61 8.21
N VAL A 50 -6.98 6.88 7.88
CA VAL A 50 -5.98 7.84 7.42
C VAL A 50 -5.55 8.67 8.61
N ALA A 51 -4.30 8.52 9.03
CA ALA A 51 -3.73 9.26 10.15
C ALA A 51 -3.54 10.74 9.78
N GLY A 52 -3.29 11.07 8.51
CA GLY A 52 -3.15 12.43 7.99
C GLY A 52 -1.77 13.07 8.22
N SER A 53 -1.00 12.57 9.18
CA SER A 53 0.42 12.91 9.36
C SER A 53 1.16 11.79 10.10
N LYS A 54 2.48 11.71 9.90
CA LYS A 54 3.37 10.85 10.70
C LYS A 54 3.29 11.03 12.21
N ASP A 55 3.00 12.24 12.71
CA ASP A 55 2.83 12.50 14.14
C ASP A 55 1.61 11.74 14.71
N ASN A 56 0.60 11.49 13.87
CA ASN A 56 -0.58 10.70 14.25
C ASN A 56 -0.32 9.20 14.24
N LEU A 57 0.82 8.75 13.71
CA LEU A 57 1.28 7.38 13.80
C LEU A 57 2.11 7.11 15.06
N ALA A 58 2.41 8.12 15.88
CA ALA A 58 3.12 7.95 17.14
C ALA A 58 2.33 7.08 18.14
N PRO A 59 3.01 6.39 19.08
CA PRO A 59 2.41 5.44 20.02
C PRO A 59 1.12 5.92 20.70
N ALA A 60 1.13 7.15 21.19
CA ALA A 60 0.01 7.71 21.94
C ALA A 60 -1.27 7.88 21.10
N ARG A 61 -1.14 8.14 19.80
CA ARG A 61 -2.27 8.40 18.89
C ARG A 61 -2.71 7.13 18.17
N ILE A 62 -1.76 6.33 17.70
CA ILE A 62 -2.07 5.14 16.92
C ILE A 62 -2.84 4.07 17.71
N THR A 63 -2.67 4.02 19.04
CA THR A 63 -3.41 3.11 19.92
C THR A 63 -4.93 3.23 19.72
N SER A 64 -5.45 4.45 19.54
CA SER A 64 -6.88 4.68 19.30
C SER A 64 -7.34 4.13 17.94
N TYR A 65 -6.52 4.29 16.90
CA TYR A 65 -6.79 3.76 15.56
C TYR A 65 -6.78 2.23 15.54
N VAL A 66 -5.79 1.65 16.20
CA VAL A 66 -5.68 0.20 16.37
C VAL A 66 -6.92 -0.34 17.06
N GLN A 67 -7.37 0.30 18.15
CA GLN A 67 -8.57 -0.13 18.85
C GLN A 67 -9.82 -0.08 17.95
N VAL A 68 -9.99 0.98 17.16
CA VAL A 68 -11.09 1.06 16.19
C VAL A 68 -11.03 -0.10 15.19
N LEU A 69 -9.85 -0.48 14.69
CA LEU A 69 -9.73 -1.60 13.76
C LEU A 69 -10.03 -2.95 14.44
N ARG A 70 -9.60 -3.14 15.70
CA ARG A 70 -9.96 -4.32 16.52
C ARG A 70 -11.46 -4.45 16.70
N ASP A 71 -12.11 -3.36 17.08
CA ASP A 71 -13.56 -3.32 17.29
C ASP A 71 -14.33 -3.62 16.00
N ASN A 72 -13.76 -3.27 14.84
CA ASN A 72 -14.26 -3.62 13.51
C ASN A 72 -13.87 -5.03 13.03
N GLY A 73 -13.21 -5.84 13.89
CA GLY A 73 -12.90 -7.22 13.63
C GLY A 73 -11.61 -7.46 12.82
N ALA A 74 -10.66 -6.53 12.83
CA ALA A 74 -9.31 -6.82 12.32
C ALA A 74 -8.65 -7.90 13.20
N GLU A 75 -8.10 -8.92 12.56
CA GLU A 75 -7.23 -9.94 13.18
C GLU A 75 -5.77 -9.56 13.07
N VAL A 76 -5.41 -8.85 11.99
CA VAL A 76 -4.08 -8.27 11.78
C VAL A 76 -4.22 -6.80 11.41
N ILE A 77 -3.37 -5.96 11.98
CA ILE A 77 -3.31 -4.54 11.65
C ILE A 77 -1.96 -4.22 10.99
N VAL A 78 -2.02 -3.60 9.81
CA VAL A 78 -0.86 -3.13 9.06
C VAL A 78 -0.82 -1.61 9.10
N VAL A 79 0.35 -1.06 9.41
CA VAL A 79 0.60 0.38 9.39
C VAL A 79 1.49 0.72 8.21
N LEU A 80 0.98 1.50 7.26
CA LEU A 80 1.76 2.04 6.15
C LEU A 80 2.23 3.45 6.50
N ARG A 81 3.54 3.64 6.45
CA ARG A 81 4.22 4.89 6.78
C ARG A 81 5.25 5.22 5.70
N ASP A 82 5.42 6.50 5.40
CA ASP A 82 6.52 6.93 4.52
C ASP A 82 7.87 6.87 5.25
N LEU A 83 8.94 6.48 4.55
CA LEU A 83 10.32 6.45 5.06
C LEU A 83 11.01 7.82 5.04
N ASP A 84 10.32 8.88 4.61
CA ASP A 84 10.91 10.20 4.36
C ASP A 84 11.66 10.81 5.56
N ASP A 85 11.34 10.37 6.78
CA ASP A 85 11.93 10.81 8.04
C ASP A 85 12.64 9.71 8.83
N CYS A 86 12.92 8.57 8.19
CA CYS A 86 13.56 7.42 8.80
C CYS A 86 14.74 6.94 7.96
N LEU A 87 15.88 6.67 8.60
CA LEU A 87 17.08 6.14 7.94
C LEU A 87 16.93 4.67 7.55
N SER A 88 15.99 3.95 8.17
CA SER A 88 15.70 2.55 7.85
C SER A 88 14.27 2.12 8.22
N ILE A 89 13.88 0.95 7.74
CA ILE A 89 12.60 0.30 8.08
C ILE A 89 12.52 -0.01 9.58
N GLU A 90 13.64 -0.35 10.21
CA GLU A 90 13.74 -0.63 11.66
C GLU A 90 13.48 0.62 12.48
N GLU A 91 14.01 1.77 12.05
CA GLU A 91 13.71 3.06 12.68
C GLU A 91 12.21 3.38 12.55
N ALA A 92 11.64 3.24 11.35
CA ALA A 92 10.22 3.47 11.13
C ALA A 92 9.34 2.56 12.02
N LYS A 93 9.72 1.29 12.20
CA LYS A 93 9.04 0.36 13.11
C LYS A 93 9.04 0.85 14.56
N SER A 94 10.19 1.33 15.04
CA SER A 94 10.33 1.81 16.43
C SER A 94 9.43 3.01 16.77
N LYS A 95 8.99 3.78 15.75
CA LYS A 95 8.21 5.02 15.92
C LYS A 95 6.69 4.82 15.97
N VAL A 96 6.17 3.61 15.78
CA VAL A 96 4.73 3.37 15.61
C VAL A 96 4.11 2.77 16.88
N ILE A 97 4.37 1.51 17.20
CA ILE A 97 4.17 0.85 18.50
C ILE A 97 4.63 -0.60 18.34
N SER A 98 4.98 -1.30 19.41
CA SER A 98 5.09 -2.76 19.42
C SER A 98 3.93 -3.35 20.22
N ASP A 99 2.91 -3.88 19.54
CA ASP A 99 1.86 -4.71 20.14
C ASP A 99 1.80 -6.05 19.41
N THR A 100 1.29 -7.07 20.08
CA THR A 100 1.30 -8.48 19.64
C THR A 100 0.47 -8.75 18.38
N ASP A 101 -0.50 -7.89 18.07
CA ASP A 101 -1.41 -7.97 16.92
C ASP A 101 -1.17 -6.85 15.87
N ILE A 102 -0.34 -5.86 16.21
CA ILE A 102 0.23 -4.89 15.25
C ILE A 102 1.48 -5.55 14.69
N GLU A 103 1.30 -6.49 13.76
CA GLU A 103 2.45 -7.27 13.37
C GLU A 103 3.50 -6.42 12.63
N LYS A 104 3.11 -5.45 11.77
CA LYS A 104 3.99 -5.00 10.68
C LYS A 104 3.79 -3.54 10.29
N VAL A 105 4.70 -2.66 10.73
CA VAL A 105 4.96 -1.38 10.05
C VAL A 105 5.62 -1.69 8.71
N ILE A 106 4.99 -1.29 7.62
CA ILE A 106 5.56 -1.36 6.28
C ILE A 106 5.89 0.05 5.88
N ALA A 107 7.19 0.31 5.86
CA ALA A 107 7.71 1.61 5.49
C ALA A 107 7.91 1.62 3.97
N VAL A 108 7.34 2.61 3.29
CA VAL A 108 7.41 2.80 1.83
C VAL A 108 8.16 4.09 1.56
N GLN A 109 8.96 4.17 0.49
CA GLN A 109 9.74 5.39 0.26
C GLN A 109 8.85 6.56 -0.16
N ALA A 110 7.96 6.31 -1.13
CA ALA A 110 6.76 7.08 -1.41
C ALA A 110 5.86 6.23 -2.30
N ILE A 111 4.54 6.26 -2.08
CA ILE A 111 3.60 5.56 -2.96
C ILE A 111 3.70 6.03 -4.42
N GLU A 112 4.09 7.28 -4.65
CA GLU A 112 4.27 7.78 -6.01
C GLU A 112 5.40 7.06 -6.78
N SER A 113 6.41 6.52 -6.09
CA SER A 113 7.42 5.66 -6.71
C SER A 113 6.80 4.37 -7.25
N TRP A 114 5.74 3.84 -6.63
CA TRP A 114 5.05 2.66 -7.15
C TRP A 114 4.32 2.98 -8.46
N PHE A 115 3.80 4.19 -8.62
CA PHE A 115 3.20 4.62 -9.89
C PHE A 115 4.23 4.71 -11.00
N LEU A 116 5.44 5.19 -10.70
CA LEU A 116 6.56 5.19 -11.66
C LEU A 116 6.99 3.78 -12.05
N ALA A 117 6.92 2.83 -11.12
CA ALA A 117 7.30 1.43 -11.33
C ALA A 117 6.27 0.61 -12.13
N ASP A 118 5.01 1.02 -12.18
CA ASP A 118 3.98 0.38 -13.03
C ASP A 118 4.07 0.90 -14.47
N SER A 119 5.11 0.44 -15.18
CA SER A 119 5.41 0.77 -16.58
C SER A 119 4.21 0.72 -17.50
N LYS A 120 3.40 -0.33 -17.38
CA LYS A 120 2.23 -0.55 -18.24
C LYS A 120 1.20 0.55 -18.04
N THR A 121 0.75 0.76 -16.80
CA THR A 121 -0.34 1.71 -16.52
C THR A 121 0.11 3.13 -16.81
N LEU A 122 1.34 3.47 -16.42
CA LEU A 122 1.87 4.80 -16.66
C LEU A 122 2.11 5.04 -18.15
N GLY A 123 2.59 4.04 -18.90
CA GLY A 123 2.71 4.07 -20.35
C GLY A 123 1.37 4.33 -21.05
N ASP A 124 0.32 3.61 -20.67
CA ASP A 124 -1.05 3.82 -21.18
C ASP A 124 -1.55 5.25 -20.91
N ILE A 125 -1.32 5.74 -19.68
CA ILE A 125 -1.68 7.10 -19.22
C ILE A 125 -0.93 8.20 -19.99
N LEU A 126 0.33 7.96 -20.33
CA LEU A 126 1.21 8.91 -21.03
C LEU A 126 1.15 8.75 -22.55
N ASN A 127 0.49 7.72 -23.08
CA ASN A 127 0.55 7.32 -24.49
C ASN A 127 1.99 7.02 -24.96
N VAL A 128 2.73 6.28 -24.14
CA VAL A 128 4.11 5.82 -24.38
C VAL A 128 4.15 4.31 -24.16
N PRO A 129 3.96 3.49 -25.22
CA PRO A 129 3.76 2.04 -25.11
C PRO A 129 4.88 1.28 -24.36
N ASP A 130 6.12 1.73 -24.50
CA ASP A 130 7.31 1.11 -23.87
C ASP A 130 7.85 1.98 -22.73
N PHE A 131 6.97 2.66 -22.00
CA PHE A 131 7.39 3.48 -20.87
C PHE A 131 8.09 2.64 -19.80
N TYR A 132 9.27 3.07 -19.38
CA TYR A 132 10.03 2.46 -18.29
C TYR A 132 10.73 3.55 -17.50
N PHE A 133 10.67 3.44 -16.16
CA PHE A 133 11.33 4.38 -15.27
C PHE A 133 12.34 3.62 -14.41
N ASP A 134 13.63 3.85 -14.67
CA ASP A 134 14.68 2.95 -14.18
C ASP A 134 14.80 2.89 -12.65
N MET A 135 14.84 4.04 -11.98
CA MET A 135 15.07 4.13 -10.53
C MET A 135 13.91 4.88 -9.84
N PRO A 136 12.71 4.28 -9.73
CA PRO A 136 11.51 4.97 -9.24
C PRO A 136 11.63 5.41 -7.78
N GLU A 137 12.43 4.67 -6.99
CA GLU A 137 12.66 4.90 -5.57
C GLU A 137 13.89 5.81 -5.29
N GLU A 138 14.74 6.15 -6.26
CA GLU A 138 15.86 7.08 -6.01
C GLU A 138 15.47 8.57 -6.05
N LEU A 139 14.21 8.86 -6.40
CA LEU A 139 13.74 10.24 -6.49
C LEU A 139 13.39 10.82 -5.13
N VAL A 140 13.90 12.02 -4.86
CA VAL A 140 13.51 12.81 -3.68
C VAL A 140 12.03 13.25 -3.76
N ALA A 141 11.53 13.56 -4.96
CA ALA A 141 10.17 14.07 -5.18
C ALA A 141 9.45 13.33 -6.33
N PRO A 142 9.06 12.05 -6.13
CA PRO A 142 8.48 11.23 -7.20
C PRO A 142 7.18 11.79 -7.76
N PHE A 143 6.38 12.49 -6.96
CA PHE A 143 5.17 13.15 -7.45
C PHE A 143 5.45 14.30 -8.42
N GLU A 144 6.47 15.11 -8.15
CA GLU A 144 6.87 16.17 -9.09
C GLU A 144 7.34 15.57 -10.40
N LYS A 145 8.01 14.42 -10.35
CA LYS A 145 8.39 13.70 -11.56
C LYS A 145 7.18 13.23 -12.38
N LEU A 146 6.15 12.71 -11.72
CA LEU A 146 4.89 12.33 -12.38
C LEU A 146 4.20 13.52 -13.04
N LYS A 147 4.23 14.70 -12.41
CA LYS A 147 3.71 15.96 -12.98
C LYS A 147 4.48 16.35 -14.24
N GLU A 148 5.80 16.31 -14.21
CA GLU A 148 6.66 16.58 -15.37
C GLU A 148 6.33 15.63 -16.52
N LEU A 149 6.29 14.32 -16.25
CA LEU A 149 6.01 13.30 -17.26
C LEU A 149 4.62 13.50 -17.89
N ARG A 150 3.59 13.70 -17.07
CA ARG A 150 2.23 13.92 -17.57
C ARG A 150 2.14 15.18 -18.40
N MET A 151 2.76 16.28 -17.97
CA MET A 151 2.79 17.52 -18.74
C MET A 151 3.51 17.31 -20.07
N LYS A 152 4.69 16.68 -20.05
CA LYS A 152 5.52 16.43 -21.23
C LYS A 152 4.79 15.62 -22.31
N TYR A 153 4.15 14.52 -21.93
CA TYR A 153 3.60 13.57 -22.91
C TYR A 153 2.11 13.80 -23.24
N SER A 154 1.34 14.37 -22.33
CA SER A 154 -0.11 14.58 -22.54
C SER A 154 -0.54 16.04 -22.65
N GLY A 155 0.36 17.00 -22.39
CA GLY A 155 0.03 18.44 -22.34
C GLY A 155 -0.91 18.82 -21.18
N ARG A 156 -1.17 17.91 -20.24
CA ARG A 156 -2.05 18.11 -19.09
C ARG A 156 -1.28 18.04 -17.79
N GLY A 157 -1.44 19.05 -16.94
CA GLY A 157 -0.86 19.05 -15.60
C GLY A 157 -1.66 18.22 -14.60
N ILE A 158 -1.04 17.93 -13.47
CA ILE A 158 -1.66 17.32 -12.29
C ILE A 158 -1.36 18.24 -11.11
N GLY A 159 -2.41 18.69 -10.41
CA GLY A 159 -2.26 19.55 -9.23
C GLY A 159 -2.33 18.81 -7.89
N ASP A 160 -2.86 17.60 -7.85
CA ASP A 160 -3.20 16.90 -6.60
C ASP A 160 -2.85 15.41 -6.68
N LYS A 161 -2.15 14.91 -5.67
CA LYS A 161 -1.71 13.50 -5.54
C LYS A 161 -2.88 12.52 -5.56
N LYS A 162 -3.98 12.85 -4.87
CA LYS A 162 -5.16 11.98 -4.77
C LYS A 162 -5.87 11.88 -6.12
N VAL A 163 -5.93 12.98 -6.87
CA VAL A 163 -6.46 12.96 -8.24
C VAL A 163 -5.64 12.02 -9.11
N PHE A 164 -4.31 12.10 -9.04
CA PHE A 164 -3.47 11.20 -9.82
C PHE A 164 -3.57 9.74 -9.40
N ALA A 165 -3.63 9.46 -8.10
CA ALA A 165 -3.85 8.11 -7.58
C ALA A 165 -5.14 7.49 -8.12
N ARG A 166 -6.24 8.27 -8.20
CA ARG A 166 -7.49 7.80 -8.82
C ARG A 166 -7.33 7.52 -10.30
N ILE A 167 -6.58 8.35 -11.03
CA ILE A 167 -6.28 8.12 -12.46
C ILE A 167 -5.49 6.83 -12.63
N MET A 168 -4.44 6.60 -11.83
CA MET A 168 -3.65 5.37 -11.86
C MET A 168 -4.55 4.15 -11.62
N VAL A 169 -5.32 4.16 -10.53
CA VAL A 169 -6.23 3.06 -10.17
C VAL A 169 -7.29 2.83 -11.25
N SER A 170 -7.91 3.88 -11.80
CA SER A 170 -8.95 3.73 -12.84
C SER A 170 -8.40 3.20 -14.16
N ASN A 171 -7.10 3.36 -14.42
CA ASN A 171 -6.40 2.80 -15.58
C ASN A 171 -5.73 1.45 -15.29
N GLY A 172 -6.07 0.85 -14.15
CA GLY A 172 -5.71 -0.52 -13.83
C GLY A 172 -4.41 -0.69 -13.06
N PHE A 173 -3.87 0.37 -12.44
CA PHE A 173 -2.67 0.28 -11.58
C PHE A 173 -2.74 -0.91 -10.63
N SER A 174 -1.62 -1.63 -10.50
CA SER A 174 -1.52 -2.73 -9.55
C SER A 174 -0.19 -2.70 -8.79
N VAL A 175 -0.28 -2.96 -7.49
CA VAL A 175 0.89 -3.05 -6.63
C VAL A 175 1.77 -4.23 -7.05
N GLN A 176 1.18 -5.29 -7.61
CA GLN A 176 1.89 -6.44 -8.15
C GLN A 176 2.83 -6.06 -9.31
N ARG A 177 2.41 -5.17 -10.22
CA ARG A 177 3.30 -4.71 -11.30
C ARG A 177 4.40 -3.81 -10.77
N ALA A 178 4.09 -2.90 -9.85
CA ALA A 178 5.11 -2.11 -9.17
C ALA A 178 6.15 -3.03 -8.46
N ALA A 179 5.68 -4.05 -7.73
CA ALA A 179 6.53 -5.02 -7.04
C ALA A 179 7.38 -5.91 -7.96
N SER A 180 6.98 -6.07 -9.22
CA SER A 180 7.75 -6.80 -10.24
C SER A 180 8.90 -5.98 -10.82
N HIS A 181 8.90 -4.66 -10.61
CA HIS A 181 9.96 -3.77 -11.07
C HIS A 181 11.26 -4.03 -10.28
N PRO A 182 12.41 -4.22 -10.95
CA PRO A 182 13.66 -4.61 -10.28
C PRO A 182 14.12 -3.59 -9.23
N ASN A 183 13.87 -2.30 -9.50
CA ASN A 183 14.28 -1.18 -8.66
C ASN A 183 13.12 -0.56 -7.84
N CYS A 184 12.08 -1.35 -7.53
CA CYS A 184 11.00 -0.94 -6.62
C CYS A 184 10.86 -1.90 -5.42
N PRO A 185 11.92 -2.02 -4.58
CA PRO A 185 11.94 -2.96 -3.47
C PRO A 185 10.88 -2.70 -2.42
N SER A 186 10.40 -1.46 -2.23
CA SER A 186 9.37 -1.18 -1.21
C SER A 186 8.00 -1.80 -1.57
N ALA A 187 7.60 -1.79 -2.84
CA ALA A 187 6.37 -2.46 -3.29
C ALA A 187 6.49 -4.00 -3.13
N LYS A 188 7.65 -4.55 -3.49
CA LYS A 188 7.94 -5.98 -3.31
C LYS A 188 7.93 -6.39 -1.84
N TYR A 189 8.56 -5.59 -0.98
CA TYR A 189 8.54 -5.80 0.46
C TYR A 189 7.10 -5.80 1.01
N PHE A 190 6.30 -4.81 0.62
CA PHE A 190 4.90 -4.72 1.03
C PHE A 190 4.10 -5.98 0.67
N LEU A 191 4.19 -6.47 -0.58
CA LEU A 191 3.47 -7.68 -0.98
C LEU A 191 3.96 -8.93 -0.26
N ASN A 192 5.28 -9.15 -0.19
CA ASN A 192 5.84 -10.30 0.54
C ASN A 192 5.39 -10.30 2.01
N LYS A 193 5.27 -9.11 2.59
CA LYS A 193 4.84 -8.95 3.98
C LYS A 193 3.37 -9.29 4.16
N LEU A 194 2.50 -8.90 3.23
CA LEU A 194 1.10 -9.32 3.21
C LEU A 194 0.98 -10.84 3.02
N GLU A 195 1.73 -11.43 2.09
CA GLU A 195 1.70 -12.88 1.87
C GLU A 195 2.11 -13.66 3.12
N SER A 196 3.06 -13.14 3.90
CA SER A 196 3.42 -13.76 5.18
C SER A 196 2.29 -13.77 6.23
N LEU A 197 1.24 -12.96 6.05
CA LEU A 197 0.06 -12.92 6.92
C LEU A 197 -0.97 -13.99 6.56
N ALA A 198 -0.95 -14.47 5.31
CA ALA A 198 -1.90 -15.44 4.79
C ALA A 198 -1.64 -16.88 5.28
N VAL A 199 -0.47 -17.14 5.86
CA VAL A 199 0.05 -18.49 6.15
C VAL A 199 -0.09 -18.85 7.64
N ASN A 200 -0.63 -17.96 8.48
CA ASN A 200 -0.85 -18.20 9.91
C ASN A 200 -2.21 -18.87 10.19
#